data_AF-A0A1H3VN93-F1
#
_entry.id   AF-A0A1H3VN93-F1
#
_cell.length_a   1.000
_cell.length_b   1.000
_cell.length_c   1.000
_cell.angle_alpha   90.00
_cell.angle_beta   90.00
_cell.angle_gamma   90.00
#
_symmetry.space_group_name_H-M   'P 1'
#
loop_
_entity.id
_entity.type
_entity.pdbx_description
1 polymer ?
#
loop_
_entity_poly.entity_id
_entity_poly.type
_entity_poly.pdbx_seq_one_letter_code
_entity_poly.pdbx_strand_id
1 'polypeptide(L)'
;MSSDSPKDKEAVTIMKVRNPNYFYGKKIIWNVYRRLLRRERMRCIEQREMLECLGQRLLGHTEDFSVVEFMDVFNRLEEEQRKLLQMKYVYDFSNKELAEYYGVHVSRISHRLSDCRNEFRRLWEGGR
;
A
#
# COMPACT_ATOMS: atom_id res chain seq x y z
N MET A 1 -49.88 -54.86 5.13
CA MET A 1 -48.79 -54.88 6.12
C MET A 1 -47.63 -55.60 5.44
N SER A 2 -46.84 -54.84 4.68
CA SER A 2 -45.49 -54.36 5.07
C SER A 2 -44.48 -55.50 4.96
N SER A 3 -43.66 -55.47 3.88
CA SER A 3 -42.21 -55.14 3.92
C SER A 3 -41.37 -56.40 4.19
N ASP A 4 -40.24 -56.70 3.58
CA ASP A 4 -39.36 -55.97 2.67
C ASP A 4 -38.43 -57.01 2.04
N SER A 5 -38.02 -56.73 0.80
CA SER A 5 -37.07 -57.50 0.00
C SER A 5 -35.61 -57.25 0.44
N PRO A 6 -34.62 -57.93 -0.16
CA PRO A 6 -33.44 -58.47 0.50
C PRO A 6 -32.36 -57.40 0.74
N LYS A 7 -31.56 -57.57 1.79
CA LYS A 7 -30.33 -56.79 1.97
C LYS A 7 -29.12 -57.73 1.87
N ASP A 8 -28.68 -57.89 0.64
CA ASP A 8 -27.31 -58.22 0.30
C ASP A 8 -26.36 -57.36 1.12
N LYS A 9 -25.54 -58.01 1.94
CA LYS A 9 -24.44 -57.38 2.66
C LYS A 9 -23.28 -57.22 1.69
N GLU A 10 -23.35 -56.25 0.79
CA GLU A 10 -22.16 -55.73 0.15
C GLU A 10 -21.38 -54.91 1.17
N ALA A 11 -20.21 -55.43 1.57
CA ALA A 11 -19.23 -54.70 2.33
C ALA A 11 -18.75 -53.50 1.49
N VAL A 12 -19.31 -52.32 1.78
CA VAL A 12 -18.79 -51.06 1.25
C VAL A 12 -17.42 -50.84 1.87
N THR A 13 -16.40 -51.35 1.19
CA THR A 13 -15.02 -50.98 1.44
C THR A 13 -14.91 -49.50 1.10
N ILE A 14 -14.97 -48.64 2.12
CA ILE A 14 -14.66 -47.23 1.98
C ILE A 14 -13.17 -47.17 1.59
N MET A 15 -12.88 -47.21 0.29
CA MET A 15 -11.59 -46.76 -0.21
C MET A 15 -11.50 -45.29 0.15
N LYS A 16 -10.81 -45.00 1.27
CA LYS A 16 -10.26 -43.68 1.52
C LYS A 16 -9.31 -43.40 0.37
N VAL A 17 -9.81 -42.78 -0.69
CA VAL A 17 -9.00 -42.16 -1.73
C VAL A 17 -8.27 -41.01 -1.03
N ARG A 18 -7.14 -41.35 -0.38
CA ARG A 18 -6.16 -40.37 0.05
C ARG A 18 -5.51 -39.88 -1.24
N ASN A 19 -6.15 -38.92 -1.90
CA ASN A 19 -5.54 -38.23 -3.03
C ASN A 19 -4.43 -37.34 -2.45
N PRO A 20 -3.13 -37.68 -2.60
CA PRO A 20 -2.05 -36.89 -2.03
C PRO A 20 -2.02 -35.47 -2.63
N ASN A 21 -2.58 -35.27 -3.83
CA ASN A 21 -2.64 -33.96 -4.50
C ASN A 21 -3.52 -32.93 -3.77
N TYR A 22 -4.47 -33.36 -2.93
CA TYR A 22 -5.28 -32.45 -2.13
C TYR A 22 -4.46 -31.75 -1.02
N PHE A 23 -3.42 -32.42 -0.52
CA PHE A 23 -2.46 -31.85 0.43
C PHE A 23 -1.48 -30.90 -0.26
N TYR A 24 -1.02 -31.23 -1.47
CA TYR A 24 -0.14 -30.36 -2.25
C TYR A 24 -0.87 -29.10 -2.74
N GLY A 25 -2.13 -29.20 -3.16
CA GLY A 25 -2.95 -28.04 -3.55
C GLY A 25 -3.08 -27.00 -2.44
N LYS A 26 -3.43 -27.42 -1.21
CA LYS A 26 -3.48 -26.53 -0.04
C LYS A 26 -2.13 -25.90 0.28
N LYS A 27 -1.04 -26.67 0.20
CA LYS A 27 0.33 -26.17 0.45
C LYS A 27 0.77 -25.16 -0.62
N ILE A 28 0.42 -25.39 -1.88
CA ILE A 28 0.69 -24.47 -3.00
C ILE A 28 -0.09 -23.17 -2.80
N ILE A 29 -1.40 -23.25 -2.55
CA ILE A 29 -2.26 -22.07 -2.27
C ILE A 29 -1.72 -21.29 -1.08
N TRP A 30 -1.36 -21.97 0.02
CA TRP A 30 -0.80 -21.34 1.21
C TRP A 30 0.55 -20.64 0.95
N ASN A 31 1.40 -21.23 0.13
CA ASN A 31 2.68 -20.64 -0.25
C ASN A 31 2.51 -19.42 -1.16
N VAL A 32 1.54 -19.45 -2.08
CA VAL A 32 1.17 -18.30 -2.92
C VAL A 32 0.62 -17.18 -2.05
N TYR A 33 -0.31 -17.48 -1.15
CA TYR A 33 -0.89 -16.50 -0.24
C TYR A 33 0.18 -15.85 0.66
N ARG A 34 1.07 -16.64 1.26
CA ARG A 34 2.22 -16.11 2.04
C ARG A 34 3.14 -15.23 1.20
N ARG A 35 3.37 -15.57 -0.07
CA ARG A 35 4.19 -14.75 -0.97
C ARG A 35 3.51 -13.41 -1.28
N LEU A 36 2.19 -13.41 -1.51
CA LEU A 36 1.40 -12.20 -1.71
C LEU A 36 1.44 -11.31 -0.47
N LEU A 37 1.17 -11.87 0.72
CA LEU A 37 1.23 -11.13 1.98
C LEU A 37 2.61 -10.54 2.25
N ARG A 38 3.70 -11.26 1.93
CA ARG A 38 5.07 -10.72 2.06
C ARG A 38 5.30 -9.55 1.10
N ARG A 39 4.83 -9.64 -0.14
CA ARG A 39 4.95 -8.54 -1.11
C ARG A 39 4.15 -7.32 -0.66
N GLU A 40 2.92 -7.51 -0.20
CA GLU A 40 2.11 -6.40 0.32
C GLU A 40 2.73 -5.81 1.58
N ARG A 41 3.25 -6.63 2.50
CA ARG A 41 3.96 -6.13 3.67
C ARG A 41 5.18 -5.28 3.27
N MET A 42 5.97 -5.73 2.29
CA MET A 42 7.12 -4.95 1.79
C MET A 42 6.66 -3.63 1.18
N ARG A 43 5.62 -3.63 0.35
CA ARG A 43 5.02 -2.39 -0.19
C ARG A 43 4.54 -1.45 0.90
N CYS A 44 3.88 -1.97 1.93
CA CYS A 44 3.43 -1.15 3.06
C CYS A 44 4.60 -0.56 3.86
N ILE A 45 5.72 -1.30 4.00
CA ILE A 45 6.94 -0.79 4.63
C ILE A 45 7.52 0.34 3.79
N GLU A 46 7.69 0.14 2.48
CA GLU A 46 8.19 1.16 1.54
C GLU A 46 7.31 2.42 1.54
N GLN A 47 5.99 2.25 1.53
CA GLN A 47 5.04 3.36 1.63
C GLN A 47 5.14 4.08 2.97
N ARG A 48 5.29 3.35 4.07
CA ARG A 48 5.45 3.94 5.40
C ARG A 48 6.75 4.75 5.48
N GLU A 49 7.86 4.19 5.04
CA GLU A 49 9.17 4.88 5.02
C GLU A 49 9.12 6.14 4.14
N MET A 50 8.42 6.07 3.00
CA MET A 50 8.17 7.23 2.14
C MET A 50 7.39 8.33 2.88
N LEU A 51 6.31 7.97 3.57
CA LEU A 51 5.48 8.92 4.33
C LEU A 51 6.24 9.52 5.52
N GLU A 52 7.04 8.72 6.22
CA GLU A 52 7.90 9.19 7.30
C GLU A 52 8.95 10.20 6.78
N CYS A 53 9.59 9.92 5.64
CA CYS A 53 10.51 10.85 4.98
C CYS A 53 9.81 12.16 4.58
N LEU A 54 8.63 12.08 3.97
CA LEU A 54 7.83 13.26 3.61
C LEU A 54 7.44 14.08 4.82
N GLY A 55 6.94 13.43 5.87
CA GLY A 55 6.56 14.09 7.12
C GLY A 55 7.75 14.77 7.78
N GLN A 56 8.92 14.14 7.82
CA GLN A 56 10.14 14.80 8.30
C GLN A 56 10.48 16.07 7.53
N ARG A 57 10.37 16.04 6.20
CA ARG A 57 10.72 17.19 5.34
C ARG A 57 9.71 18.33 5.40
N LEU A 58 8.43 18.02 5.62
CA LEU A 58 7.33 18.99 5.61
C LEU A 58 7.01 19.55 6.99
N LEU A 59 7.06 18.71 8.03
CA LEU A 59 6.67 19.04 9.39
C LEU A 59 7.87 19.17 10.34
N GLY A 60 9.02 18.59 10.01
CA GLY A 60 10.21 18.63 10.85
C GLY A 60 10.45 17.31 11.59
N HIS A 61 10.27 17.29 12.91
CA HIS A 61 10.62 16.11 13.71
C HIS A 61 9.58 14.99 13.60
N THR A 62 10.04 13.74 13.63
CA THR A 62 9.19 12.53 13.53
C THR A 62 8.23 12.33 14.70
N GLU A 63 8.48 12.97 15.83
CA GLU A 63 7.65 12.81 17.04
C GLU A 63 6.35 13.63 16.96
N ASP A 64 6.24 14.54 15.99
CA ASP A 64 5.14 15.51 15.90
C ASP A 64 3.91 15.03 15.12
N PHE A 65 3.98 13.84 14.50
CA PHE A 65 2.90 13.31 13.65
C PHE A 65 2.81 11.78 13.68
N SER A 66 1.59 11.25 13.60
CA SER A 66 1.39 9.85 13.21
C SER A 66 1.38 9.71 11.68
N VAL A 67 1.90 8.59 11.17
CA VAL A 67 1.88 8.30 9.72
C VAL A 67 0.45 8.29 9.16
N VAL A 68 -0.53 7.89 9.96
CA VAL A 68 -1.95 7.86 9.57
C VAL A 68 -2.49 9.27 9.38
N GLU A 69 -2.30 10.16 10.38
CA GLU A 69 -2.71 11.57 10.26
C GLU A 69 -2.01 12.27 9.10
N PHE A 70 -0.70 12.01 8.93
CA PHE A 70 0.06 12.55 7.81
C PHE A 70 -0.52 12.09 6.48
N MET A 71 -0.81 10.80 6.33
CA MET A 71 -1.40 10.25 5.11
C MET A 71 -2.78 10.85 4.82
N ASP A 72 -3.62 11.03 5.84
CA ASP A 72 -4.95 11.62 5.68
C ASP A 72 -4.87 13.07 5.20
N VAL A 73 -3.96 13.87 5.75
CA VAL A 73 -3.74 15.25 5.30
C VAL A 73 -3.10 15.28 3.92
N PHE A 74 -2.09 14.46 3.68
CA PHE A 74 -1.40 14.37 2.39
C PHE A 74 -2.37 13.99 1.25
N ASN A 75 -3.31 13.09 1.50
CA ASN A 75 -4.33 12.67 0.54
C ASN A 75 -5.38 13.76 0.23
N ARG A 76 -5.45 14.84 1.01
CA ARG A 76 -6.33 16.00 0.72
C ARG A 76 -5.71 16.98 -0.27
N LEU A 77 -4.39 16.94 -0.48
CA LEU A 77 -3.72 17.72 -1.52
C LEU A 77 -4.18 17.28 -2.91
N GLU A 78 -4.09 18.17 -3.88
CA GLU A 78 -4.29 17.80 -5.28
C GLU A 78 -3.22 16.79 -5.75
N GLU A 79 -3.55 15.97 -6.74
CA GLU A 79 -2.64 14.93 -7.24
C GLU A 79 -1.30 15.51 -7.72
N GLU A 80 -1.34 16.62 -8.46
CA GLU A 80 -0.15 17.32 -8.94
C GLU A 80 0.73 17.83 -7.78
N GLN A 81 0.11 18.32 -6.70
CA GLN A 81 0.83 18.78 -5.51
C GLN A 81 1.51 17.60 -4.80
N ARG A 82 0.79 16.49 -4.59
CA ARG A 82 1.35 15.26 -3.99
C ARG A 82 2.54 14.75 -4.79
N LYS A 83 2.40 14.68 -6.12
CA LYS A 83 3.43 14.21 -7.03
C LYS A 83 4.67 15.10 -6.99
N LEU A 84 4.49 16.42 -7.01
CA LEU A 84 5.61 17.37 -6.91
C LEU A 84 6.36 17.22 -5.58
N LEU A 85 5.64 17.07 -4.47
CA LEU A 85 6.25 16.86 -3.15
C LEU A 85 7.00 15.52 -3.06
N GLN A 86 6.42 14.43 -3.59
CA GLN A 86 7.08 13.12 -3.66
C GLN A 86 8.35 13.17 -4.50
N MET A 87 8.28 13.74 -5.70
CA MET A 87 9.47 13.91 -6.55
C MET A 87 10.56 14.71 -5.85
N LYS A 88 10.18 15.77 -5.11
CA LYS A 88 11.15 16.61 -4.43
C LYS A 88 11.79 15.97 -3.20
N TYR A 89 11.00 15.29 -2.38
CA TYR A 89 11.42 14.90 -1.02
C TYR A 89 11.65 13.41 -0.83
N VAL A 90 11.06 12.57 -1.68
CA VAL A 90 11.25 11.11 -1.66
C VAL A 90 12.29 10.69 -2.69
N TYR A 91 12.15 11.18 -3.92
CA TYR A 91 13.04 10.82 -5.04
C TYR A 91 14.20 11.80 -5.22
N ASP A 92 14.30 12.82 -4.38
CA ASP A 92 15.37 13.82 -4.32
C ASP A 92 15.64 14.55 -5.64
N PHE A 93 14.60 14.80 -6.44
CA PHE A 93 14.76 15.57 -7.68
C PHE A 93 15.20 17.01 -7.36
N SER A 94 16.21 17.49 -8.08
CA SER A 94 16.61 18.89 -8.06
C SER A 94 15.54 19.77 -8.71
N ASN A 95 15.54 21.07 -8.39
CA ASN A 95 14.60 22.00 -9.03
C ASN A 95 14.85 22.13 -10.54
N LYS A 96 16.04 21.78 -11.02
CA LYS A 96 16.38 21.73 -12.45
C LYS A 96 15.73 20.53 -13.14
N GLU A 97 15.84 19.34 -12.55
CA GLU A 97 15.19 18.12 -13.09
C GLU A 97 13.67 18.25 -13.07
N LEU A 98 13.10 18.85 -12.01
CA LEU A 98 11.67 19.17 -11.98
C LEU A 98 11.28 20.18 -13.07
N ALA A 99 12.09 21.21 -13.28
CA ALA A 99 11.84 22.22 -14.32
C ALA A 99 11.82 21.60 -15.71
N GLU A 100 12.76 20.70 -15.99
CA GLU A 100 12.80 19.92 -17.22
C GLU A 100 11.59 18.98 -17.35
N TYR A 101 11.28 18.21 -16.31
CA TYR A 101 10.14 17.29 -16.29
C TYR A 101 8.80 17.98 -16.58
N TYR A 102 8.57 19.16 -15.97
CA TYR A 102 7.34 19.93 -16.15
C TYR A 102 7.38 20.89 -17.34
N GLY A 103 8.51 21.03 -18.04
CA GLY A 103 8.68 21.99 -19.15
C GLY A 103 8.51 23.46 -18.73
N VAL A 104 9.00 23.84 -17.55
CA VAL A 104 8.85 25.20 -16.99
C VAL A 104 10.18 25.77 -16.50
N HIS A 105 10.24 27.07 -16.26
CA HIS A 105 11.42 27.70 -15.65
C HIS A 105 11.62 27.29 -14.17
N VAL A 106 12.87 27.18 -13.72
CA VAL A 106 13.24 26.75 -12.36
C VAL A 106 12.61 27.60 -11.26
N SER A 107 12.45 28.91 -11.49
CA SER A 107 11.75 29.80 -10.55
C SER A 107 10.30 29.38 -10.33
N ARG A 108 9.60 28.91 -11.38
CA ARG A 108 8.22 28.46 -11.30
C ARG A 108 8.08 27.19 -10.47
N ILE A 109 9.06 26.29 -10.52
CA ILE A 109 9.13 25.13 -9.62
C ILE A 109 9.26 25.58 -8.17
N SER A 110 10.10 26.57 -7.90
CA SER A 110 10.31 27.09 -6.55
C SER A 110 9.03 27.71 -5.98
N HIS A 111 8.28 28.47 -6.79
CA HIS A 111 6.95 28.96 -6.43
C HIS A 111 5.97 27.82 -6.15
N ARG A 112 5.82 26.86 -7.08
CA ARG A 112 4.93 25.71 -6.91
C ARG A 112 5.24 24.90 -5.65
N LEU A 113 6.52 24.69 -5.34
CA LEU A 113 6.94 23.99 -4.11
C LEU A 113 6.58 24.77 -2.84
N SER A 114 6.70 26.09 -2.86
CA SER A 114 6.22 26.91 -1.74
C SER A 114 4.71 26.84 -1.60
N ASP A 115 3.96 26.93 -2.70
CA ASP A 115 2.49 26.85 -2.67
C ASP A 115 2.03 25.48 -2.16
N CYS A 116 2.63 24.38 -2.62
CA CYS A 116 2.33 23.04 -2.15
C CYS A 116 2.61 22.87 -0.64
N ARG A 117 3.72 23.42 -0.15
CA ARG A 117 4.07 23.38 1.28
C ARG A 117 3.11 24.20 2.13
N ASN A 118 2.73 25.38 1.66
CA ASN A 118 1.78 26.24 2.35
C ASN A 118 0.40 25.61 2.40
N GLU A 119 -0.04 25.00 1.30
CA GLU A 119 -1.32 24.29 1.24
C GLU A 119 -1.32 23.07 2.16
N PHE A 120 -0.24 22.28 2.15
CA PHE A 120 -0.09 21.18 3.09
C PHE A 120 -0.15 21.66 4.55
N ARG A 121 0.58 22.73 4.89
CA ARG A 121 0.56 23.32 6.23
C ARG A 121 -0.83 23.82 6.62
N ARG A 122 -1.55 24.47 5.70
CA ARG A 122 -2.94 24.93 5.90
C ARG A 122 -3.86 23.76 6.23
N LEU A 123 -3.74 22.64 5.52
CA LEU A 123 -4.52 21.43 5.77
C LEU A 123 -4.12 20.74 7.08
N TRP A 124 -2.84 20.79 7.44
CA TRP A 124 -2.30 20.22 8.68
C TRP A 124 -2.77 20.99 9.92
N GLU A 125 -2.69 22.32 9.88
CA GLU A 125 -3.09 23.20 10.99
C GLU A 125 -4.61 23.33 11.11
N GLY A 126 -5.34 23.39 9.98
CA GLY A 126 -6.80 23.48 9.98
C GLY A 126 -7.54 22.16 10.22
N GLY A 127 -6.80 21.04 10.30
CA GLY A 127 -7.33 19.72 10.63
C GLY A 127 -7.22 19.34 12.11
N ARG A 128 -6.48 20.13 12.91
CA ARG A 128 -6.42 20.03 14.38
C ARG A 128 -7.42 20.99 15.03
#